data_AF-A0A8H6IM73-F1
#
_entry.id   AF-A0A8H6IM73-F1
#
_cell.length_a   1.000
_cell.length_b   1.000
_cell.length_c   1.000
_cell.angle_alpha   90.00
_cell.angle_beta   90.00
_cell.angle_gamma   90.00
#
_symmetry.space_group_name_H-M   'P 1'
#
loop_
_entity.id
_entity.type
_entity.pdbx_description
1 polymer ?
#
loop_
_entity_poly.entity_id
_entity_poly.type
_entity_poly.pdbx_seq_one_letter_code
_entity_poly.pdbx_strand_id
1 'polypeptide(L)'
;MANTRPFFYLENDSDWPRWIQRIEAVAIDLNLWEYVNPETPTEERPLLPSKPLSPSILPVGARERGPDDMLEALAGLTPGGLAIYGQLRADYALELKQYNRHRDAVARLREIIAGSVAPRHYALCCHPEETITTWLTCLARYAGLSDEARRTRARSALDKFNRDQENRPLCWCAIEGWLARWGELFVEARLSGLEGTSADSCHYWQSPFLETLYRSPLADWAMMYQIRIVGKQQENSDFHDMLTDARDSIYRLGPALKPNAACCATCTWQGRGGKGRR
;
A
#
# COMPACT_ATOMS: atom_id res chain seq x y z
N MET A 1 12.82 -1.13 -23.62
CA MET A 1 11.45 -1.68 -23.50
C MET A 1 10.91 -1.29 -22.13
N ALA A 2 10.14 -0.20 -22.04
CA ALA A 2 9.60 0.29 -20.77
C ALA A 2 8.23 -0.36 -20.54
N ASN A 3 8.18 -1.29 -19.60
CA ASN A 3 6.94 -1.92 -19.14
C ASN A 3 6.40 -1.06 -17.99
N THR A 4 5.77 0.07 -18.32
CA THR A 4 5.10 0.95 -17.35
C THR A 4 3.84 0.27 -16.83
N ARG A 5 4.00 -0.57 -15.80
CA ARG A 5 2.94 -0.70 -14.81
C ARG A 5 2.70 0.70 -14.24
N PRO A 6 1.45 1.17 -14.05
CA PRO A 6 1.19 2.47 -13.46
C PRO A 6 1.81 2.47 -12.08
N PHE A 7 2.96 3.12 -11.94
CA PHE A 7 3.54 3.37 -10.64
C PHE A 7 2.66 4.44 -10.01
N PHE A 8 2.01 4.13 -8.89
CA PHE A 8 1.27 5.16 -8.15
C PHE A 8 2.26 6.26 -7.79
N TYR A 9 1.94 7.48 -8.20
CA TYR A 9 2.83 8.62 -8.08
C TYR A 9 2.33 9.48 -6.93
N LEU A 10 3.20 9.78 -5.96
CA LEU A 10 2.87 10.63 -4.83
C LEU A 10 2.95 12.09 -5.25
N GLU A 11 1.87 12.59 -5.84
CA GLU A 11 1.74 14.00 -6.15
C GLU A 11 0.97 14.73 -5.05
N ASN A 12 -0.18 14.21 -4.65
CA ASN A 12 -1.07 14.86 -3.70
C ASN A 12 -1.39 13.93 -2.53
N ASP A 13 -1.98 14.50 -1.48
CA ASP A 13 -2.34 13.78 -0.26
C ASP A 13 -3.30 12.60 -0.50
N SER A 14 -4.13 12.67 -1.56
CA SER A 14 -5.02 11.57 -1.95
C SER A 14 -4.27 10.33 -2.43
N ASP A 15 -3.03 10.49 -2.88
CA ASP A 15 -2.24 9.40 -3.43
C ASP A 15 -1.55 8.61 -2.31
N TRP A 16 -1.39 9.23 -1.12
CA TRP A 16 -0.68 8.65 0.01
C TRP A 16 -1.14 7.23 0.38
N PRO A 17 -2.43 6.92 0.58
CA PRO A 17 -2.85 5.59 1.03
C PRO A 17 -2.49 4.47 0.04
N ARG A 18 -2.66 4.74 -1.26
CA ARG A 18 -2.34 3.77 -2.33
C ARG A 18 -0.83 3.67 -2.54
N TRP A 19 -0.13 4.80 -2.43
CA TRP A 19 1.31 4.88 -2.57
C TRP A 19 2.02 4.14 -1.44
N ILE A 20 1.67 4.41 -0.17
CA ILE A 20 2.33 3.79 0.98
C ILE A 20 2.09 2.27 1.02
N GLN A 21 0.88 1.80 0.69
CA GLN A 21 0.58 0.37 0.59
C GLN A 21 1.46 -0.33 -0.46
N ARG A 22 1.78 0.37 -1.57
CA ARG A 22 2.68 -0.17 -2.59
C ARG A 22 4.12 -0.21 -2.09
N ILE A 23 4.58 0.83 -1.40
CA ILE A 23 5.93 0.88 -0.81
C ILE A 23 6.07 -0.20 0.27
N GLU A 24 5.06 -0.41 1.10
CA GLU A 24 4.97 -1.49 2.07
C GLU A 24 5.12 -2.85 1.39
N ALA A 25 4.32 -3.15 0.35
CA ALA A 25 4.42 -4.42 -0.36
C ALA A 25 5.84 -4.67 -0.93
N VAL A 26 6.47 -3.63 -1.50
CA VAL A 26 7.85 -3.74 -1.99
C VAL A 26 8.85 -3.92 -0.85
N ALA A 27 8.66 -3.23 0.28
CA ALA A 27 9.53 -3.35 1.43
C ALA A 27 9.40 -4.73 2.11
N ILE A 28 8.21 -5.33 2.12
CA ILE A 28 7.98 -6.71 2.57
C ILE A 28 8.74 -7.68 1.66
N ASP A 29 8.61 -7.56 0.33
CA ASP A 29 9.32 -8.40 -0.63
C ASP A 29 10.84 -8.32 -0.49
N LEU A 30 11.34 -7.15 -0.06
CA LEU A 30 12.76 -6.89 0.19
C LEU A 30 13.22 -7.29 1.61
N ASN A 31 12.33 -7.77 2.48
CA ASN A 31 12.58 -8.03 3.91
C ASN A 31 13.12 -6.78 4.64
N LEU A 32 12.57 -5.61 4.33
CA LEU A 32 12.96 -4.33 4.92
C LEU A 32 11.86 -3.66 5.73
N TRP A 33 10.59 -4.07 5.61
CA TRP A 33 9.46 -3.33 6.18
C TRP A 33 9.59 -3.07 7.68
N GLU A 34 10.01 -4.07 8.45
CA GLU A 34 10.24 -3.94 9.89
C GLU A 34 11.26 -2.84 10.24
N TYR A 35 12.23 -2.60 9.37
CA TYR A 35 13.27 -1.58 9.53
C TYR A 35 12.87 -0.21 8.99
N VAL A 36 11.82 -0.11 8.18
CA VAL A 36 11.46 1.15 7.50
C VAL A 36 10.05 1.65 7.78
N ASN A 37 9.22 0.87 8.47
CA ASN A 37 7.84 1.21 8.76
C ASN A 37 7.75 2.57 9.48
N PRO A 38 7.14 3.61 8.87
CA PRO A 38 7.04 4.93 9.46
C PRO A 38 6.10 5.00 10.67
N GLU A 39 5.23 4.01 10.86
CA GLU A 39 4.29 3.94 11.98
C GLU A 39 4.91 3.36 13.25
N THR A 40 6.00 2.60 13.12
CA THR A 40 6.74 2.08 14.28
C THR A 40 7.56 3.19 14.93
N PRO A 41 7.43 3.40 16.26
CA PRO A 41 8.26 4.34 16.99
C PRO A 41 9.75 4.06 16.75
N THR A 42 10.55 5.12 16.60
CA THR A 42 11.99 4.99 16.32
C THR A 42 12.72 4.12 17.35
N GLU A 43 12.26 4.11 18.60
CA GLU A 43 12.86 3.36 19.71
C GLU A 43 12.60 1.84 19.64
N GLU A 44 11.49 1.43 19.00
CA GLU A 44 11.10 0.02 18.87
C GLU A 44 11.58 -0.60 17.55
N ARG A 45 12.15 0.22 16.66
CA ARG A 45 12.55 -0.20 15.33
C ARG A 45 13.88 -0.97 15.37
N PRO A 46 13.97 -2.16 14.74
CA PRO A 46 15.22 -2.89 14.64
C PRO A 46 16.27 -2.09 13.86
N LEU A 47 17.53 -2.23 14.27
CA LEU A 47 18.65 -1.60 13.57
C LEU A 47 19.00 -2.39 12.31
N LEU A 48 19.26 -1.67 11.22
CA LEU A 48 19.81 -2.29 10.02
C LEU A 48 21.13 -3.00 10.34
N PRO A 49 21.41 -4.16 9.71
CA PRO A 49 22.66 -4.88 9.93
C PRO A 49 23.87 -3.98 9.66
N SER A 50 24.79 -3.92 10.62
CA SER A 50 26.05 -3.23 10.45
C SER A 50 27.02 -4.06 9.60
N LYS A 51 28.01 -3.40 9.00
CA LYS A 51 29.05 -4.10 8.24
C LYS A 51 29.82 -5.02 9.21
N PRO A 52 29.91 -6.33 8.93
CA PRO A 52 30.62 -7.23 9.82
C PRO A 52 32.12 -6.90 9.86
N LEU A 53 32.73 -7.15 11.01
CA LEU A 53 34.16 -6.95 11.20
C LEU A 53 34.92 -8.16 10.66
N SER A 54 35.97 -7.91 9.87
CA SER A 54 36.82 -9.00 9.40
C SER A 54 37.47 -9.69 10.59
N PRO A 55 37.45 -11.04 10.65
CA PRO A 55 38.15 -11.77 11.68
C PRO A 55 39.64 -11.48 11.58
N SER A 56 40.23 -11.07 12.71
CA SER A 56 41.63 -10.67 12.83
C SER A 56 42.32 -11.61 13.80
N ILE A 57 43.41 -12.19 13.35
CA ILE A 57 44.36 -13.00 14.15
C ILE A 57 45.50 -12.15 14.71
N LEU A 58 45.62 -10.91 14.25
CA LEU A 58 46.57 -9.93 14.77
C LEU A 58 45.99 -9.23 16.02
N PRO A 59 46.84 -8.90 17.01
CA PRO A 59 46.44 -8.12 18.18
C PRO A 59 45.80 -6.79 17.78
N VAL A 60 44.91 -6.29 18.64
CA VAL A 60 44.28 -4.97 18.48
C VAL A 60 45.39 -3.90 18.47
N GLY A 61 45.65 -3.30 17.31
CA GLY A 61 46.74 -2.33 17.07
C GLY A 61 47.78 -2.76 16.01
N ALA A 62 47.82 -4.03 15.62
CA ALA A 62 48.72 -4.54 14.56
C ALA A 62 48.05 -4.66 13.17
N ARG A 63 46.79 -4.22 13.04
CA ARG A 63 45.96 -4.31 11.81
C ARG A 63 46.49 -3.48 10.63
N GLU A 64 47.48 -2.62 10.85
CA GLU A 64 48.11 -1.79 9.81
C GLU A 64 49.32 -2.47 9.14
N ARG A 65 49.73 -3.65 9.61
CA ARG A 65 50.90 -4.36 9.07
C ARG A 65 50.53 -5.18 7.85
N GLY A 66 51.46 -5.23 6.90
CA GLY A 66 51.26 -5.76 5.56
C GLY A 66 50.92 -7.26 5.50
N PRO A 67 50.68 -7.79 4.28
CA PRO A 67 50.27 -9.19 4.08
C PRO A 67 51.27 -10.23 4.64
N ASP A 68 52.55 -9.89 4.75
CA ASP A 68 53.61 -10.79 5.24
C ASP A 68 53.47 -11.08 6.75
N ASP A 69 53.12 -10.09 7.57
CA ASP A 69 52.90 -10.26 9.01
C ASP A 69 51.65 -11.12 9.31
N MET A 70 50.65 -11.07 8.42
CA MET A 70 49.48 -11.94 8.53
C MET A 70 49.82 -13.40 8.18
N LEU A 71 50.73 -13.61 7.22
CA LEU A 71 51.21 -14.95 6.87
C LEU A 71 52.02 -15.58 8.00
N GLU A 72 52.89 -14.81 8.65
CA GLU A 72 53.61 -15.28 9.85
C GLU A 72 52.64 -15.62 11.00
N ALA A 73 51.64 -14.77 11.24
CA ALA A 73 50.62 -15.02 12.27
C ALA A 73 49.79 -16.28 11.97
N LEU A 74 49.48 -16.55 10.69
CA LEU A 74 48.80 -17.79 10.27
C LEU A 74 49.69 -19.02 10.45
N ALA A 75 50.98 -18.91 10.10
CA ALA A 75 51.95 -19.99 10.22
C ALA A 75 52.20 -20.37 11.70
N GLY A 76 52.04 -19.42 12.61
CA GLY A 76 52.14 -19.64 14.06
C GLY A 76 50.92 -20.32 14.70
N LEU A 77 49.82 -20.54 13.96
CA LEU A 77 48.62 -21.17 14.52
C LEU A 77 48.75 -22.69 14.60
N THR A 78 48.19 -23.28 15.66
CA THR A 78 48.02 -24.73 15.75
C THR A 78 47.02 -25.22 14.70
N PRO A 79 47.00 -26.52 14.35
CA PRO A 79 46.00 -27.08 13.44
C PRO A 79 44.55 -26.79 13.90
N GLY A 80 44.30 -26.79 15.21
CA GLY A 80 43.00 -26.41 15.78
C GLY A 80 42.71 -24.90 15.64
N GLY A 81 43.71 -24.04 15.83
CA GLY A 81 43.59 -22.59 15.61
C GLY A 81 43.30 -22.23 14.15
N LEU A 82 43.93 -22.92 13.20
CA LEU A 82 43.64 -22.78 11.77
C LEU A 82 42.21 -23.20 11.43
N ALA A 83 41.70 -24.27 12.04
CA ALA A 83 40.32 -24.72 11.83
C ALA A 83 39.30 -23.68 12.34
N ILE A 84 39.52 -23.12 13.54
CA ILE A 84 38.67 -22.06 14.11
C ILE A 84 38.74 -20.79 13.26
N TYR A 85 39.92 -20.37 12.83
CA TYR A 85 40.07 -19.22 11.94
C TYR A 85 39.35 -19.42 10.59
N GLY A 86 39.41 -20.63 10.04
CA GLY A 86 38.65 -21.02 8.86
C GLY A 86 37.14 -20.88 9.04
N GLN A 87 36.60 -21.32 10.18
CA GLN A 87 35.19 -21.15 10.54
C GLN A 87 34.81 -19.66 10.66
N LEU A 88 35.59 -18.87 11.40
CA LEU A 88 35.36 -17.43 11.54
C LEU A 88 35.36 -16.69 10.20
N ARG A 89 36.22 -17.10 9.26
CA ARG A 89 36.25 -16.56 7.88
C ARG A 89 35.01 -16.95 7.09
N ALA A 90 34.51 -18.18 7.26
CA ALA A 90 33.29 -18.65 6.63
C ALA A 90 32.06 -17.89 7.16
N ASP A 91 31.95 -17.73 8.49
CA ASP A 91 30.89 -16.97 9.14
C ASP A 91 30.91 -15.50 8.70
N TYR A 92 32.09 -14.86 8.69
CA TYR A 92 32.27 -13.50 8.18
C TYR A 92 31.80 -13.36 6.73
N ALA A 93 32.11 -14.32 5.86
CA ALA A 93 31.69 -14.29 4.46
C ALA A 93 30.16 -14.39 4.33
N LEU A 94 29.50 -15.18 5.18
CA LEU A 94 28.04 -15.27 5.25
C LEU A 94 27.41 -13.96 5.75
N GLU A 95 27.92 -13.39 6.84
CA GLU A 95 27.47 -12.11 7.38
C GLU A 95 27.65 -10.97 6.35
N LEU A 96 28.80 -10.94 5.66
CA LEU A 96 29.07 -9.92 4.64
C LEU A 96 28.10 -10.03 3.46
N LYS A 97 27.74 -11.26 3.08
CA LYS A 97 26.74 -11.52 2.05
C LYS A 97 25.35 -11.06 2.48
N GLN A 98 24.97 -11.30 3.73
CA GLN A 98 23.69 -10.80 4.28
C GLN A 98 23.68 -9.27 4.31
N TYR A 99 24.75 -8.65 4.84
CA TYR A 99 24.91 -7.19 4.86
C TYR A 99 24.78 -6.57 3.46
N ASN A 100 25.45 -7.14 2.46
CA ASN A 100 25.37 -6.64 1.08
C ASN A 100 23.94 -6.77 0.51
N ARG A 101 23.24 -7.88 0.79
CA ARG A 101 21.82 -8.03 0.39
C ARG A 101 20.94 -6.94 1.00
N HIS A 102 21.10 -6.64 2.29
CA HIS A 102 20.36 -5.56 2.94
C HIS A 102 20.71 -4.20 2.33
N ARG A 103 21.98 -3.92 2.08
CA ARG A 103 22.43 -2.67 1.46
C ARG A 103 21.83 -2.49 0.06
N ASP A 104 21.82 -3.55 -0.75
CA ASP A 104 21.29 -3.53 -2.11
C ASP A 104 19.76 -3.39 -2.09
N ALA A 105 19.08 -4.04 -1.15
CA ALA A 105 17.65 -3.88 -0.93
C ALA A 105 17.28 -2.44 -0.54
N VAL A 106 18.06 -1.83 0.36
CA VAL A 106 17.89 -0.42 0.77
C VAL A 106 18.08 0.50 -0.44
N ALA A 107 19.13 0.30 -1.22
CA ALA A 107 19.36 1.09 -2.44
C ALA A 107 18.20 0.96 -3.43
N ARG A 108 17.67 -0.27 -3.61
CA ARG A 108 16.52 -0.52 -4.48
C ARG A 108 15.25 0.18 -4.01
N LEU A 109 14.97 0.12 -2.71
CA LEU A 109 13.81 0.80 -2.15
C LEU A 109 13.92 2.33 -2.30
N ARG A 110 15.12 2.90 -2.15
CA ARG A 110 15.38 4.33 -2.38
C ARG A 110 15.13 4.75 -3.82
N GLU A 111 15.61 3.97 -4.78
CA GLU A 111 15.36 4.20 -6.20
C GLU A 111 13.86 4.22 -6.51
N ILE A 112 13.11 3.27 -5.93
CA ILE A 112 11.67 3.15 -6.09
C ILE A 112 10.93 4.36 -5.49
N ILE A 113 11.29 4.78 -4.28
CA ILE A 113 10.69 5.96 -3.65
C ILE A 113 11.03 7.22 -4.47
N ALA A 114 12.30 7.42 -4.83
CA ALA A 114 12.73 8.57 -5.62
C ALA A 114 12.02 8.66 -6.99
N GLY A 115 11.80 7.53 -7.65
CA GLY A 115 11.11 7.46 -8.94
C GLY A 115 9.58 7.60 -8.86
N SER A 116 9.00 7.60 -7.66
CA SER A 116 7.54 7.54 -7.46
C SER A 116 6.96 8.73 -6.70
N VAL A 117 7.77 9.76 -6.45
CA VAL A 117 7.40 10.93 -5.67
C VAL A 117 7.51 12.19 -6.55
N ALA A 118 6.59 13.13 -6.40
CA ALA A 118 6.64 14.41 -7.10
C ALA A 118 7.94 15.17 -6.83
N PRO A 119 8.53 15.90 -7.80
CA PRO A 119 9.83 16.55 -7.61
C PRO A 119 9.86 17.52 -6.43
N ARG A 120 8.72 18.18 -6.16
CA ARG A 120 8.52 19.06 -4.99
C ARG A 120 8.65 18.32 -3.66
N HIS A 121 8.08 17.12 -3.56
CA HIS A 121 8.13 16.31 -2.34
C HIS A 121 9.52 15.67 -2.20
N TYR A 122 10.12 15.24 -3.31
CA TYR A 122 11.48 14.71 -3.32
C TYR A 122 12.50 15.74 -2.82
N ALA A 123 12.43 16.99 -3.31
CA ALA A 123 13.34 18.05 -2.90
C ALA A 123 13.22 18.44 -1.40
N LEU A 124 12.04 18.27 -0.82
CA LEU A 124 11.76 18.64 0.58
C LEU A 124 12.01 17.50 1.58
N CYS A 125 11.85 16.25 1.17
CA CYS A 125 11.84 15.10 2.08
C CYS A 125 12.86 14.01 1.78
N CYS A 126 13.52 14.01 0.62
CA CYS A 126 14.39 12.91 0.21
C CYS A 126 15.87 13.33 0.12
N HIS A 127 16.44 13.78 1.24
CA HIS A 127 17.86 14.14 1.29
C HIS A 127 18.77 12.90 1.23
N PRO A 128 19.86 12.92 0.45
CA PRO A 128 20.70 11.74 0.22
C PRO A 128 21.38 11.21 1.49
N GLU A 129 21.62 12.09 2.47
CA GLU A 129 22.28 11.76 3.75
C GLU A 129 21.34 11.13 4.78
N GLU A 130 20.04 11.29 4.60
CA GLU A 130 19.04 10.80 5.53
C GLU A 130 18.78 9.30 5.35
N THR A 131 18.05 8.68 6.27
CA THR A 131 17.63 7.28 6.15
C THR A 131 16.29 7.18 5.39
N ILE A 132 15.98 5.99 4.87
CA ILE A 132 14.67 5.72 4.22
C ILE A 132 13.52 6.02 5.19
N THR A 133 13.70 5.72 6.47
CA THR A 133 12.70 6.00 7.49
C THR A 133 12.42 7.49 7.59
N THR A 134 13.45 8.33 7.59
CA THR A 134 13.28 9.79 7.62
C THR A 134 12.57 10.28 6.35
N TRP A 135 12.88 9.71 5.18
CA TRP A 135 12.16 10.01 3.96
C TRP A 135 10.67 9.67 4.10
N LEU A 136 10.34 8.47 4.56
CA LEU A 136 8.95 8.02 4.70
C LEU A 136 8.20 8.82 5.76
N THR A 137 8.81 9.15 6.90
CA THR A 137 8.20 9.98 7.93
C THR A 137 7.99 11.43 7.45
N CYS A 138 8.95 12.00 6.72
CA CYS A 138 8.78 13.34 6.14
C CYS A 138 7.68 13.36 5.09
N LEU A 139 7.66 12.38 4.18
CA LEU A 139 6.62 12.24 3.16
C LEU A 139 5.25 11.98 3.82
N ALA A 140 5.20 11.20 4.90
CA ALA A 140 3.98 11.00 5.68
C ALA A 140 3.50 12.31 6.30
N ARG A 141 4.40 13.19 6.73
CA ARG A 141 4.03 14.49 7.29
C ARG A 141 3.60 15.51 6.23
N TYR A 142 4.22 15.47 5.05
CA TYR A 142 3.97 16.43 3.97
C TYR A 142 2.79 16.05 3.07
N ALA A 143 2.66 14.76 2.75
CA ALA A 143 1.52 14.22 2.00
C ALA A 143 0.39 13.73 2.93
N GLY A 144 0.66 13.56 4.23
CA GLY A 144 -0.35 13.23 5.22
C GLY A 144 -0.84 14.48 5.94
N LEU A 145 -2.03 14.92 5.52
CA LEU A 145 -3.07 15.31 6.46
C LEU A 145 -3.03 14.36 7.68
N SER A 146 -3.11 14.87 8.91
CA SER A 146 -3.18 14.05 10.13
C SER A 146 -4.16 12.89 9.94
N ASP A 147 -3.97 11.76 10.63
CA ASP A 147 -4.87 10.59 10.48
C ASP A 147 -6.34 11.00 10.63
N GLU A 148 -6.61 11.99 11.49
CA GLU A 148 -7.93 12.59 11.65
C GLU A 148 -8.42 13.34 10.41
N ALA A 149 -7.57 14.14 9.77
CA ALA A 149 -7.90 14.82 8.53
C ALA A 149 -8.06 13.84 7.35
N ARG A 150 -7.34 12.71 7.35
CA ARG A 150 -7.52 11.62 6.39
C ARG A 150 -8.89 10.95 6.56
N ARG A 151 -9.26 10.58 7.80
CA ARG A 151 -10.59 10.04 8.13
C ARG A 151 -11.71 11.01 7.75
N THR A 152 -11.54 12.28 8.10
CA THR A 152 -12.51 13.34 7.80
C THR A 152 -12.73 13.49 6.30
N ARG A 153 -11.65 13.44 5.51
CA ARG A 153 -11.72 13.50 4.05
C ARG A 153 -12.40 12.27 3.46
N ALA A 154 -12.03 11.07 3.89
CA ALA A 154 -12.64 9.83 3.41
C ALA A 154 -14.15 9.77 3.75
N ARG A 155 -14.52 10.15 4.98
CA ARG A 155 -15.92 10.30 5.41
C ARG A 155 -16.65 11.32 4.53
N SER A 156 -16.08 12.50 4.36
CA SER A 156 -16.68 13.56 3.53
C SER A 156 -16.86 13.11 2.06
N ALA A 157 -15.94 12.32 1.52
CA ALA A 157 -16.02 11.79 0.17
C ALA A 157 -17.12 10.74 0.02
N LEU A 158 -17.25 9.82 0.99
CA LEU A 158 -18.36 8.85 1.06
C LEU A 158 -19.70 9.56 1.23
N ASP A 159 -19.82 10.49 2.19
CA ASP A 159 -21.05 11.25 2.44
C ASP A 159 -21.46 12.08 1.24
N LYS A 160 -20.50 12.74 0.58
CA LYS A 160 -20.76 13.48 -0.65
C LYS A 160 -21.24 12.52 -1.75
N PHE A 161 -20.58 11.38 -1.93
CA PHE A 161 -20.97 10.42 -2.94
C PHE A 161 -22.39 9.89 -2.69
N ASN A 162 -22.72 9.52 -1.44
CA ASN A 162 -24.07 9.11 -1.03
C ASN A 162 -25.11 10.19 -1.33
N ARG A 163 -24.88 11.44 -0.89
CA ARG A 163 -25.77 12.57 -1.15
C ARG A 163 -25.94 12.87 -2.64
N ASP A 164 -24.88 12.75 -3.44
CA ASP A 164 -24.94 12.96 -4.88
C ASP A 164 -25.84 11.89 -5.55
N GLN A 165 -25.84 10.66 -5.03
CA GLN A 165 -26.73 9.58 -5.50
C GLN A 165 -28.16 9.70 -4.97
N GLU A 166 -28.37 10.22 -3.75
CA GLU A 166 -29.71 10.52 -3.25
C GLU A 166 -30.47 11.49 -4.17
N ASN A 167 -29.74 12.45 -4.75
CA ASN A 167 -30.30 13.47 -5.62
C ASN A 167 -30.41 13.04 -7.10
N ARG A 168 -29.76 11.93 -7.48
CA ARG A 168 -29.73 11.44 -8.86
C ARG A 168 -29.84 9.91 -8.90
N PRO A 169 -31.03 9.35 -9.21
CA PRO A 169 -31.22 7.91 -9.34
C PRO A 169 -30.26 7.28 -10.35
N LEU A 170 -29.72 6.11 -10.02
CA LEU A 170 -28.82 5.34 -10.89
C LEU A 170 -29.56 4.80 -12.12
N CYS A 171 -28.95 4.94 -13.31
CA CYS A 171 -29.36 4.19 -14.49
C CYS A 171 -28.65 2.84 -14.56
N TRP A 172 -29.24 1.90 -15.29
CA TRP A 172 -28.61 0.61 -15.56
C TRP A 172 -27.18 0.73 -16.12
N CYS A 173 -26.99 1.68 -17.03
CA CYS A 173 -25.69 2.02 -17.63
C CYS A 173 -24.60 2.44 -16.64
N ALA A 174 -24.99 3.02 -15.51
CA ALA A 174 -24.09 3.63 -14.55
C ALA A 174 -23.76 2.69 -13.39
N ILE A 175 -24.44 1.54 -13.28
CA ILE A 175 -24.27 0.60 -12.16
C ILE A 175 -22.82 0.14 -12.03
N GLU A 176 -22.17 -0.24 -13.13
CA GLU A 176 -20.77 -0.71 -13.08
C GLU A 176 -19.79 0.39 -12.67
N GLY A 177 -19.97 1.60 -13.21
CA GLY A 177 -19.17 2.76 -12.82
C GLY A 177 -19.40 3.14 -11.36
N TRP A 178 -20.64 3.02 -10.89
CA TRP A 178 -21.02 3.26 -9.50
C TRP A 178 -20.43 2.21 -8.55
N LEU A 179 -20.54 0.92 -8.87
CA LEU A 179 -19.96 -0.19 -8.08
C LEU A 179 -18.43 -0.03 -7.97
N ALA A 180 -17.76 0.28 -9.08
CA ALA A 180 -16.33 0.53 -9.08
C ALA A 180 -15.96 1.73 -8.21
N ARG A 181 -16.67 2.85 -8.35
CA ARG A 181 -16.40 4.07 -7.59
C ARG A 181 -16.70 3.90 -6.10
N TRP A 182 -17.78 3.21 -5.76
CA TRP A 182 -18.14 2.85 -4.39
C TRP A 182 -17.05 1.99 -3.75
N GLY A 183 -16.59 0.95 -4.46
CA GLY A 183 -15.48 0.10 -4.04
C GLY A 183 -14.19 0.88 -3.79
N GLU A 184 -13.82 1.78 -4.69
CA GLU A 184 -12.65 2.66 -4.53
C GLU A 184 -12.73 3.53 -3.28
N LEU A 185 -13.86 4.20 -3.06
CA LEU A 185 -14.08 5.09 -1.92
C LEU A 185 -14.09 4.31 -0.61
N PHE A 186 -14.67 3.11 -0.61
CA PHE A 186 -14.70 2.27 0.57
C PHE A 186 -13.31 1.74 0.95
N VAL A 187 -12.52 1.32 -0.04
CA VAL A 187 -11.12 0.92 0.18
C VAL A 187 -10.31 2.10 0.72
N GLU A 188 -10.49 3.30 0.17
CA GLU A 188 -9.84 4.51 0.68
C GLU A 188 -10.22 4.82 2.14
N ALA A 189 -11.51 4.69 2.48
CA ALA A 189 -11.98 4.86 3.85
C ALA A 189 -11.42 3.82 4.82
N ARG A 190 -11.35 2.55 4.40
CA ARG A 190 -10.74 1.47 5.18
C ARG A 190 -9.26 1.71 5.41
N LEU A 191 -8.50 2.10 4.38
CA LEU A 191 -7.09 2.45 4.49
C LEU A 191 -6.84 3.71 5.34
N SER A 192 -7.83 4.59 5.49
CA SER A 192 -7.75 5.73 6.41
C SER A 192 -8.02 5.38 7.87
N GLY A 193 -8.42 4.14 8.16
CA GLY A 193 -8.82 3.72 9.50
C GLY A 193 -10.12 4.39 9.96
N LEU A 194 -11.06 4.61 9.03
CA LEU A 194 -12.37 5.18 9.36
C LEU A 194 -13.21 4.16 10.13
N GLU A 195 -13.72 4.57 11.29
CA GLU A 195 -14.68 3.78 12.08
C GLU A 195 -15.89 3.43 11.22
N GLY A 196 -16.37 2.19 11.33
CA GLY A 196 -17.50 1.70 10.54
C GLY A 196 -17.13 0.98 9.25
N THR A 197 -15.86 0.95 8.84
CA THR A 197 -15.39 0.22 7.64
C THR A 197 -14.90 -1.20 7.90
N SER A 198 -14.94 -1.65 9.15
CA SER A 198 -14.59 -3.03 9.53
C SER A 198 -15.73 -4.01 9.21
N ALA A 199 -15.40 -5.31 9.16
CA ALA A 199 -16.39 -6.37 8.98
C ALA A 199 -17.44 -6.38 10.11
N ASP A 200 -17.00 -6.12 11.35
CA ASP A 200 -17.86 -6.05 12.53
C ASP A 200 -18.90 -4.91 12.48
N SER A 201 -18.63 -3.89 11.65
CA SER A 201 -19.49 -2.71 11.48
C SER A 201 -20.21 -2.70 10.12
N CYS A 202 -20.45 -3.87 9.55
CA CYS A 202 -21.00 -4.03 8.20
C CYS A 202 -22.30 -3.28 7.91
N HIS A 203 -23.17 -3.12 8.92
CA HIS A 203 -24.42 -2.36 8.82
C HIS A 203 -24.21 -0.89 8.39
N TYR A 204 -23.09 -0.26 8.77
CA TYR A 204 -22.80 1.15 8.44
C TYR A 204 -22.60 1.38 6.94
N TRP A 205 -22.10 0.40 6.20
CA TRP A 205 -21.87 0.53 4.75
C TRP A 205 -22.84 -0.27 3.90
N GLN A 206 -23.44 -1.33 4.43
CA GLN A 206 -24.48 -2.08 3.72
C GLN A 206 -25.76 -1.27 3.56
N SER A 207 -26.17 -0.51 4.58
CA SER A 207 -27.41 0.29 4.50
C SER A 207 -27.35 1.34 3.39
N PRO A 208 -26.31 2.21 3.32
CA PRO A 208 -26.19 3.17 2.20
C PRO A 208 -26.07 2.49 0.83
N PHE A 209 -25.37 1.35 0.76
CA PHE A 209 -25.21 0.58 -0.48
C PHE A 209 -26.56 0.06 -0.99
N LEU A 210 -27.34 -0.60 -0.13
CA LEU A 210 -28.65 -1.14 -0.49
C LEU A 210 -29.66 -0.02 -0.75
N GLU A 211 -29.65 1.04 0.06
CA GLU A 211 -30.54 2.20 -0.13
C GLU A 211 -30.37 2.84 -1.51
N THR A 212 -29.13 2.97 -1.97
CA THR A 212 -28.85 3.51 -3.30
C THR A 212 -29.39 2.59 -4.40
N LEU A 213 -29.29 1.27 -4.21
CA LEU A 213 -29.80 0.28 -5.16
C LEU A 213 -31.32 0.14 -5.14
N TYR A 214 -31.97 0.35 -3.99
CA TYR A 214 -33.43 0.45 -3.85
C TYR A 214 -34.01 1.61 -4.64
N ARG A 215 -33.26 2.70 -4.79
CA ARG A 215 -33.64 3.88 -5.59
C ARG A 215 -33.30 3.73 -7.08
N SER A 216 -32.82 2.55 -7.50
CA SER A 216 -32.40 2.27 -8.86
C SER A 216 -33.31 1.23 -9.53
N PRO A 217 -33.12 0.94 -10.84
CA PRO A 217 -33.80 -0.17 -11.53
C PRO A 217 -33.55 -1.55 -10.91
N LEU A 218 -32.63 -1.67 -9.94
CA LEU A 218 -32.33 -2.89 -9.20
C LEU A 218 -33.14 -3.03 -7.90
N ALA A 219 -34.20 -2.26 -7.65
CA ALA A 219 -34.93 -2.30 -6.37
C ALA A 219 -35.39 -3.71 -5.95
N ASP A 220 -35.98 -4.46 -6.88
CA ASP A 220 -36.43 -5.84 -6.62
C ASP A 220 -35.26 -6.78 -6.36
N TRP A 221 -34.15 -6.60 -7.09
CA TRP A 221 -32.93 -7.35 -6.84
C TRP A 221 -32.33 -6.99 -5.48
N ALA A 222 -32.31 -5.71 -5.09
CA ALA A 222 -31.76 -5.23 -3.83
C ALA A 222 -32.54 -5.82 -2.64
N MET A 223 -33.86 -5.94 -2.77
CA MET A 223 -34.72 -6.61 -1.79
C MET A 223 -34.35 -8.08 -1.60
N MET A 224 -34.26 -8.82 -2.71
CA MET A 224 -33.87 -10.23 -2.70
C MET A 224 -32.43 -10.42 -2.20
N TYR A 225 -31.55 -9.49 -2.55
CA TYR A 225 -30.17 -9.51 -2.13
C TYR A 225 -30.05 -9.26 -0.63
N GLN A 226 -30.75 -8.28 -0.07
CA GLN A 226 -30.76 -8.03 1.37
C GLN A 226 -31.18 -9.26 2.17
N ILE A 227 -32.25 -9.96 1.76
CA ILE A 227 -32.71 -11.19 2.40
C ILE A 227 -31.60 -12.27 2.39
N ARG A 228 -30.89 -12.41 1.26
CA ARG A 228 -29.77 -13.34 1.11
C ARG A 228 -28.58 -12.98 1.99
N ILE A 229 -28.22 -11.70 2.09
CA ILE A 229 -27.06 -11.25 2.88
C ILE A 229 -27.38 -11.34 4.37
N VAL A 230 -28.57 -10.96 4.83
CA VAL A 230 -29.00 -11.09 6.23
C VAL A 230 -28.92 -12.55 6.70
N GLY A 231 -29.24 -13.51 5.82
CA GLY A 231 -29.03 -14.93 6.10
C GLY A 231 -27.56 -15.37 6.18
N LYS A 232 -26.63 -14.65 5.53
CA LYS A 232 -25.18 -14.91 5.52
C LYS A 232 -24.39 -14.13 6.59
N GLN A 233 -24.95 -13.08 7.18
CA GLN A 233 -24.26 -12.22 8.16
C GLN A 233 -23.89 -12.91 9.47
N GLN A 234 -24.30 -14.16 9.69
CA GLN A 234 -23.76 -14.99 10.77
C GLN A 234 -22.29 -15.40 10.55
N GLU A 235 -21.72 -15.22 9.35
CA GLU A 235 -20.38 -15.73 8.99
C GLU A 235 -19.31 -14.65 8.74
N ASN A 236 -19.51 -13.39 9.16
CA ASN A 236 -18.46 -12.35 9.10
C ASN A 236 -17.94 -12.05 7.67
N SER A 237 -18.85 -11.81 6.72
CA SER A 237 -18.48 -11.57 5.31
C SER A 237 -17.72 -10.24 5.12
N ASP A 238 -16.57 -10.30 4.44
CA ASP A 238 -15.76 -9.12 4.10
C ASP A 238 -16.46 -8.26 3.02
N PHE A 239 -16.17 -6.96 3.00
CA PHE A 239 -16.72 -6.03 2.02
C PHE A 239 -16.40 -6.46 0.58
N HIS A 240 -15.20 -7.00 0.36
CA HIS A 240 -14.77 -7.46 -0.97
C HIS A 240 -15.63 -8.62 -1.48
N ASP A 241 -15.95 -9.57 -0.60
CA ASP A 241 -16.80 -10.72 -0.93
C ASP A 241 -18.23 -10.26 -1.24
N MET A 242 -18.76 -9.32 -0.45
CA MET A 242 -20.07 -8.73 -0.72
C MET A 242 -20.06 -8.01 -2.08
N LEU A 243 -19.08 -7.15 -2.35
CA LEU A 243 -19.06 -6.38 -3.61
C LEU A 243 -18.94 -7.31 -4.83
N THR A 244 -18.15 -8.38 -4.71
CA THR A 244 -17.98 -9.38 -5.76
C THR A 244 -19.27 -10.19 -5.98
N ASP A 245 -19.90 -10.69 -4.92
CA ASP A 245 -21.19 -11.42 -5.01
C ASP A 245 -22.33 -10.52 -5.52
N ALA A 246 -22.34 -9.25 -5.11
CA ALA A 246 -23.29 -8.26 -5.62
C ALA A 246 -23.09 -8.07 -7.13
N ARG A 247 -21.85 -7.82 -7.57
CA ARG A 247 -21.51 -7.64 -8.98
C ARG A 247 -21.89 -8.86 -9.81
N ASP A 248 -21.48 -10.05 -9.38
CA ASP A 248 -21.77 -11.31 -10.06
C ASP A 248 -23.28 -11.58 -10.16
N SER A 249 -24.03 -11.33 -9.08
CA SER A 249 -25.48 -11.56 -9.08
C SER A 249 -26.23 -10.54 -9.95
N ILE A 250 -25.79 -9.27 -9.99
CA ILE A 250 -26.34 -8.25 -10.90
C ILE A 250 -26.06 -8.65 -12.35
N TYR A 251 -24.87 -9.16 -12.67
CA TYR A 251 -24.55 -9.62 -14.02
C TYR A 251 -25.39 -10.82 -14.47
N ARG A 252 -25.81 -11.68 -13.53
CA ARG A 252 -26.66 -12.84 -13.79
C ARG A 252 -28.13 -12.50 -14.05
N LEU A 253 -28.58 -11.27 -13.77
CA LEU A 253 -29.96 -10.83 -14.04
C LEU A 253 -30.36 -10.84 -15.53
N GLY A 254 -29.42 -11.12 -16.43
CA GLY A 254 -29.69 -11.38 -17.84
C GLY A 254 -30.08 -10.11 -18.65
N PRO A 255 -30.13 -10.21 -19.99
CA PRO A 255 -30.43 -9.07 -20.86
C PRO A 255 -31.87 -8.54 -20.78
N ALA A 256 -32.80 -9.29 -20.18
CA ALA A 256 -34.23 -8.92 -20.11
C ALA A 256 -34.52 -7.72 -19.19
N LEU A 257 -33.65 -7.43 -18.23
CA LEU A 257 -33.72 -6.26 -17.35
C LEU A 257 -32.81 -5.10 -17.82
N LYS A 258 -32.00 -5.31 -18.86
CA LYS A 258 -31.17 -4.25 -19.45
C LYS A 258 -32.06 -3.35 -20.30
N PRO A 259 -32.28 -2.07 -19.93
CA PRO A 259 -33.07 -1.17 -20.77
C PRO A 259 -32.39 -1.00 -22.14
N ASN A 260 -33.21 -0.82 -23.17
CA ASN A 260 -32.74 -0.55 -24.54
C ASN A 260 -31.67 0.55 -24.55
N ALA A 261 -30.66 0.41 -25.42
CA ALA A 261 -29.49 1.29 -25.52
C ALA A 261 -29.82 2.81 -25.60
N ALA A 262 -31.03 3.16 -26.02
CA ALA A 262 -31.57 4.52 -26.03
C ALA A 262 -31.61 5.19 -24.64
N CYS A 263 -31.88 4.43 -23.56
CA CYS A 263 -31.89 4.96 -22.18
C CYS A 263 -30.49 5.37 -21.69
N CYS A 264 -29.43 4.79 -22.27
CA CYS A 264 -28.05 5.03 -21.86
C CYS A 264 -27.46 6.32 -22.46
N ALA A 265 -27.98 6.77 -23.61
CA ALA A 265 -27.51 7.96 -24.31
C ALA A 265 -27.82 9.28 -23.55
N THR A 266 -28.91 9.32 -22.80
CA THR A 266 -29.30 10.46 -21.95
C THR A 266 -28.56 10.51 -20.62
N CYS A 267 -28.02 9.39 -20.13
CA CYS A 267 -27.29 9.34 -18.85
C CYS A 267 -25.79 9.61 -18.96
N THR A 268 -25.21 9.53 -20.16
CA THR A 268 -23.75 9.62 -20.37
C THR A 268 -23.23 11.03 -20.71
N TRP A 269 -24.08 12.06 -20.73
CA TRP A 269 -23.70 13.40 -21.19
C TRP A 269 -23.55 14.43 -20.06
N GLN A 270 -22.67 14.20 -19.06
CA GLN A 270 -22.21 15.27 -18.16
C GLN A 270 -20.93 14.98 -17.33
N GLY A 271 -20.04 14.10 -17.82
CA GLY A 271 -18.77 13.77 -17.13
C GLY A 271 -17.50 14.35 -17.75
N ARG A 272 -17.57 15.04 -18.91
CA ARG A 272 -16.41 15.64 -19.56
C ARG A 272 -16.79 16.99 -20.18
N GLY A 273 -16.17 18.07 -19.71
CA GLY A 273 -16.29 19.37 -20.38
C GLY A 273 -16.20 20.63 -19.51
N GLY A 274 -15.44 20.64 -18.42
CA GLY A 274 -15.14 21.85 -17.64
C GLY A 274 -13.76 22.43 -17.95
N LYS A 275 -13.39 22.57 -19.23
CA LYS A 275 -12.27 23.42 -19.66
C LYS A 275 -12.66 24.16 -20.94
N GLY A 276 -12.74 25.49 -20.84
CA GLY A 276 -12.65 26.40 -21.98
C GLY A 276 -13.92 27.14 -22.33
N ARG A 277 -13.95 28.44 -21.97
CA ARG A 277 -14.71 29.61 -22.47
C ARG A 277 -15.15 30.44 -21.26
N ARG A 278 -14.72 31.68 -21.03
CA ARG A 278 -13.99 32.70 -21.78
C ARG A 278 -13.09 33.44 -20.82
#